data_AF-A0A932Q7Z0-F1
#
_entry.id   AF-A0A932Q7Z0-F1
#
_cell.length_a   1.000
_cell.length_b   1.000
_cell.length_c   1.000
_cell.angle_alpha   90.00
_cell.angle_beta   90.00
_cell.angle_gamma   90.00
#
_symmetry.space_group_name_H-M   'P 1'
#
loop_
_entity.id
_entity.type
_entity.pdbx_description
1 polymer ?
#
loop_
_entity_poly.entity_id
_entity_poly.type
_entity_poly.pdbx_seq_one_letter_code
_entity_poly.pdbx_strand_id
1 'polypeptide(L)'
;MKNALTIAKKDFRGYFASPVAYVVIGMFLFITGWMFSSILENFLKGVADYERFQGGMGKGPNLNEHFLRPLYGNMNVVLLLLVPFVTMRLFA
;
A
#
# COMPACT_ATOMS: atom_id res chain seq x y z
N MET A 1 -25.82 -17.81 -21.02
CA MET A 1 -25.18 -17.34 -19.77
C MET A 1 -24.27 -18.38 -19.09
N LYS A 2 -24.55 -19.69 -19.14
CA LYS A 2 -23.70 -20.73 -18.52
C LYS A 2 -22.23 -20.75 -19.01
N ASN A 3 -22.00 -20.49 -20.30
CA ASN A 3 -20.66 -20.53 -20.89
C ASN A 3 -19.74 -19.42 -20.34
N ALA A 4 -20.28 -18.20 -20.17
CA ALA A 4 -19.53 -17.08 -19.58
C ALA A 4 -19.12 -17.36 -18.13
N LEU A 5 -20.02 -17.99 -17.35
CA LEU A 5 -19.76 -18.39 -15.97
C LEU A 5 -18.70 -19.50 -15.86
N THR A 6 -18.68 -20.44 -16.80
CA THR A 6 -17.64 -21.50 -16.86
C THR A 6 -16.27 -20.95 -17.21
N ILE A 7 -16.18 -19.99 -18.15
CA ILE A 7 -14.93 -19.32 -18.52
C ILE A 7 -14.42 -18.48 -17.34
N ALA A 8 -15.30 -17.67 -16.73
CA ALA A 8 -14.94 -16.87 -15.56
C ALA A 8 -14.41 -17.73 -14.40
N LYS A 9 -15.00 -18.90 -14.16
CA LYS A 9 -14.56 -19.83 -13.11
C LYS A 9 -13.21 -20.49 -13.42
N LYS A 10 -12.93 -20.77 -14.70
CA LYS A 10 -11.63 -21.30 -15.16
C LYS A 10 -10.53 -20.24 -14.96
N ASP A 11 -10.81 -19.00 -15.35
CA ASP A 11 -9.85 -17.91 -15.25
C ASP A 11 -9.60 -17.50 -13.79
N PHE A 12 -10.66 -17.38 -12.97
CA PHE A 12 -10.51 -17.16 -11.53
C PHE A 12 -9.64 -18.23 -10.86
N ARG A 13 -9.84 -19.50 -11.21
CA ARG A 13 -9.03 -20.59 -10.66
C ARG A 13 -7.60 -20.55 -11.19
N GLY A 14 -7.36 -20.06 -12.41
CA GLY A 14 -6.02 -19.77 -12.93
C GLY A 14 -5.32 -18.61 -12.18
N TYR A 15 -6.05 -17.54 -11.87
CA TYR A 15 -5.54 -16.41 -11.08
C TYR A 15 -5.14 -16.81 -9.66
N PHE A 16 -5.98 -17.61 -8.97
CA PHE A 16 -5.69 -18.12 -7.64
C PHE A 16 -4.76 -19.35 -7.63
N ALA A 17 -4.56 -20.02 -8.77
CA ALA A 17 -3.54 -21.07 -8.91
C ALA A 17 -2.15 -20.51 -9.24
N SER A 18 -2.04 -19.21 -9.54
CA SER A 18 -0.77 -18.54 -9.81
C SER A 18 -0.09 -18.18 -8.47
N PRO A 19 0.94 -18.93 -8.01
CA PRO A 19 1.68 -18.60 -6.79
C PRO A 19 2.28 -17.18 -6.83
N VAL A 20 2.46 -16.61 -8.02
CA VAL A 20 2.98 -15.26 -8.21
C VAL A 20 2.04 -14.18 -7.66
N ALA A 21 0.72 -14.34 -7.75
CA ALA A 21 -0.21 -13.36 -7.20
C ALA A 21 -0.05 -13.20 -5.68
N TYR A 22 0.13 -14.32 -4.98
CA TYR A 22 0.40 -14.34 -3.54
C TYR A 22 1.76 -13.75 -3.19
N VAL A 23 2.80 -14.02 -3.98
CA VAL A 23 4.13 -13.43 -3.78
C VAL A 23 4.08 -11.92 -3.96
N VAL A 24 3.38 -11.43 -4.98
CA VAL A 24 3.20 -9.98 -5.24
C VAL A 24 2.42 -9.31 -4.11
N ILE A 25 1.32 -9.91 -3.65
CA ILE A 25 0.55 -9.38 -2.52
C ILE A 25 1.40 -9.38 -1.23
N GLY A 26 2.13 -10.47 -0.97
CA GLY A 26 3.02 -10.57 0.19
C GLY A 26 4.11 -9.50 0.16
N MET A 27 4.74 -9.30 -1.00
CA MET A 27 5.77 -8.28 -1.20
C MET A 27 5.19 -6.86 -1.06
N PHE A 28 4.00 -6.61 -1.61
CA PHE A 28 3.27 -5.35 -1.46
C PHE A 28 3.01 -5.03 0.01
N LEU A 29 2.44 -5.99 0.75
CA LEU A 29 2.12 -5.85 2.17
C LEU A 29 3.39 -5.65 3.00
N PHE A 30 4.46 -6.37 2.69
CA PHE A 30 5.73 -6.26 3.40
C PHE A 30 6.37 -4.88 3.21
N ILE A 31 6.51 -4.43 1.96
CA ILE A 31 7.10 -3.12 1.63
C ILE A 31 6.24 -1.99 2.20
N THR A 32 4.94 -2.03 1.94
CA THR A 32 4.01 -0.99 2.41
C THR A 32 3.92 -0.98 3.92
N GLY A 33 3.92 -2.13 4.59
CA GLY A 33 3.94 -2.26 6.04
C GLY A 33 5.21 -1.68 6.66
N TRP A 34 6.37 -1.95 6.06
CA TRP A 34 7.64 -1.35 6.49
C TRP A 34 7.63 0.18 6.36
N MET A 35 7.16 0.69 5.22
CA MET A 35 7.04 2.13 4.98
C MET A 35 6.05 2.79 5.93
N PHE A 36 4.92 2.13 6.21
CA PHE A 36 3.93 2.58 7.18
C PHE A 36 4.54 2.74 8.57
N SER A 37 5.24 1.74 9.08
CA SER A 37 5.92 1.82 10.39
C SER A 37 6.94 2.96 10.42
N SER A 38 7.72 3.12 9.35
CA SER A 38 8.70 4.21 9.24
C SER A 38 8.05 5.60 9.28
N ILE A 39 6.93 5.81 8.57
CA ILE A 39 6.21 7.08 8.56
C ILE A 39 5.54 7.32 9.92
N LEU A 40 5.01 6.27 10.55
CA LEU A 40 4.39 6.36 11.87
C LEU A 40 5.39 6.80 12.94
N GLU A 41 6.61 6.23 12.94
CA GLU A 41 7.67 6.66 13.85
C GLU A 41 8.06 8.12 13.65
N ASN A 42 8.17 8.59 12.40
CA ASN A 42 8.45 9.98 12.09
C ASN A 42 7.32 10.90 12.55
N PHE A 43 6.06 10.49 12.38
CA PHE A 43 4.91 11.24 12.86
C PHE A 43 4.90 11.34 14.39
N LEU A 44 5.14 10.23 15.11
CA LEU A 44 5.20 10.21 16.57
C LEU A 44 6.32 11.09 17.13
N LYS A 45 7.50 11.09 16.49
CA LYS A 45 8.59 12.02 16.84
C LYS A 45 8.19 13.48 16.61
N GLY A 46 7.56 13.76 15.46
CA GLY A 46 7.05 15.09 15.15
C GLY A 46 6.03 15.59 16.18
N VAL A 47 5.12 14.73 16.65
CA VAL A 47 4.17 15.05 17.72
C VAL A 47 4.90 15.35 19.03
N ALA A 48 5.83 14.51 19.44
CA ALA A 48 6.58 14.68 20.69
C ALA A 48 7.45 15.95 20.69
N ASP A 49 8.06 16.30 19.55
CA ASP A 49 8.84 17.52 19.40
C ASP A 49 7.94 18.76 19.39
N TYR A 50 6.74 18.68 18.79
CA TYR A 50 5.74 19.75 18.85
C TYR A 50 5.27 20.04 20.28
N GLU A 51 5.02 19.00 21.09
CA GLU A 51 4.64 19.16 22.51
C GLU A 51 5.76 19.78 23.35
N ARG A 52 7.03 19.52 22.99
CA ARG A 52 8.20 20.08 23.68
C ARG A 52 8.52 21.52 23.28
N PHE A 53 8.32 21.89 22.01
CA PHE A 53 8.67 23.22 21.48
C PHE A 53 7.54 24.24 21.57
N GLN A 54 6.28 23.81 21.45
CA GLN A 54 5.13 24.71 21.50
C GLN A 54 4.29 24.41 22.74
N GLY A 55 4.54 25.18 23.80
CA GLY A 55 3.68 25.25 24.99
C GLY A 55 2.29 25.84 24.69
N GLY A 56 1.49 25.15 23.87
CA GLY A 56 0.05 25.39 23.70
C GLY A 56 -0.40 26.42 22.64
N MET A 57 0.46 26.89 21.73
CA MET A 57 0.08 27.95 20.75
C MET A 57 0.53 27.71 19.30
N GLY A 58 0.37 26.50 18.79
CA GLY A 58 0.34 26.33 17.34
C GLY A 58 -0.47 25.11 16.95
N LYS A 59 -1.11 25.22 15.79
CA LYS A 59 -1.94 24.19 15.19
C LYS A 59 -1.14 22.90 15.20
N GLY A 60 -1.58 21.91 15.99
CA GLY A 60 -0.86 20.65 16.16
C GLY A 60 -0.51 20.01 14.82
N PRO A 61 0.56 19.19 14.77
CA PRO A 61 1.08 18.65 13.52
C PRO A 61 -0.04 17.96 12.73
N ASN A 62 -0.27 18.44 11.51
CA ASN A 62 -1.40 18.04 10.71
C ASN A 62 -1.21 16.60 10.21
N LEU A 63 -2.03 15.68 10.71
CA LEU A 63 -1.94 14.24 10.40
C LEU A 63 -1.98 14.00 8.89
N ASN A 64 -2.80 14.75 8.16
CA ASN A 64 -2.97 14.55 6.72
C ASN A 64 -1.69 14.86 5.93
N GLU A 65 -0.97 15.90 6.35
CA GLU A 65 0.19 16.39 5.62
C GLU A 65 1.46 15.60 5.96
N HIS A 66 1.60 15.20 7.22
CA HIS A 66 2.79 14.50 7.71
C HIS A 66 2.69 12.96 7.66
N PHE A 67 1.47 12.41 7.62
CA PHE A 67 1.26 10.96 7.62
C PHE A 67 0.58 10.48 6.32
N LEU A 68 -0.61 10.98 6.00
CA LEU A 68 -1.40 10.46 4.88
C LEU A 68 -0.73 10.75 3.53
N ARG A 69 -0.29 11.98 3.29
CA ARG A 69 0.36 12.37 2.03
C ARG A 69 1.60 11.51 1.68
N PRO A 70 2.60 11.34 2.57
CA PRO A 70 3.74 10.48 2.27
C PRO A 70 3.36 9.00 2.17
N LEU A 71 2.38 8.52 2.95
CA LEU A 71 1.92 7.13 2.88
C LEU A 71 1.31 6.83 1.50
N TYR A 72 0.35 7.62 1.04
CA TYR A 72 -0.29 7.43 -0.27
C TYR A 72 0.69 7.65 -1.43
N GLY A 73 1.62 8.60 -1.31
CA GLY A 73 2.68 8.78 -2.30
C GLY A 73 3.55 7.53 -2.45
N ASN A 74 4.00 6.96 -1.34
CA ASN A 74 4.80 5.75 -1.32
C ASN A 74 4.03 4.53 -1.82
N MET A 75 2.77 4.37 -1.40
CA MET A 75 1.90 3.30 -1.91
C MET A 75 1.71 3.39 -3.42
N ASN A 76 1.51 4.60 -3.97
CA ASN A 76 1.39 4.79 -5.42
C ASN A 76 2.66 4.38 -6.17
N VAL A 77 3.84 4.72 -5.66
CA VAL A 77 5.12 4.31 -6.27
C VAL A 77 5.27 2.78 -6.24
N VAL A 78 4.95 2.15 -5.12
CA VAL A 78 5.00 0.69 -4.97
C VAL A 78 3.99 0.01 -5.91
N LEU A 79 2.78 0.57 -6.04
CA LEU A 79 1.77 0.08 -6.99
C LEU A 79 2.24 0.23 -8.44
N LEU A 80 2.83 1.37 -8.82
CA LEU A 80 3.38 1.56 -10.17
C LEU A 80 4.44 0.51 -10.52
N LEU A 81 5.25 0.09 -9.55
CA LEU A 81 6.23 -0.98 -9.73
C LEU A 81 5.60 -2.38 -9.81
N LEU A 82 4.53 -2.65 -9.06
CA LEU A 82 3.91 -3.98 -8.98
C LEU A 82 2.85 -4.25 -10.05
N VAL A 83 2.15 -3.22 -10.51
CA VAL A 83 1.15 -3.30 -11.60
C VAL A 83 1.70 -4.06 -12.83
N PRO A 84 2.90 -3.76 -13.37
CA PRO A 84 3.41 -4.51 -14.52
C PRO A 84 3.63 -6.00 -14.22
N PHE A 85 4.03 -6.39 -13.01
CA PHE A 85 4.18 -7.81 -12.65
C PHE A 85 2.83 -8.53 -12.60
N VAL A 86 1.78 -7.84 -12.16
CA VAL A 86 0.41 -8.39 -12.14
C VAL A 86 -0.14 -8.51 -13.55
N THR A 87 0.04 -7.49 -14.40
CA THR A 87 -0.53 -7.45 -15.76
C THR A 87 0.23 -8.28 -16.77
N MET A 88 1.55 -8.45 -16.66
CA MET A 88 2.33 -9.28 -17.58
C MET A 88 1.91 -10.75 -17.59
N ARG A 89 1.47 -11.29 -16.45
CA ARG A 89 0.89 -12.64 -16.37
C ARG A 89 -0.58 -12.72 -16.81
N LEU A 90 -1.25 -11.59 -17.00
CA LEU A 90 -2.66 -11.53 -17.36
C LEU A 90 -2.91 -11.77 -18.86
N PHE A 91 -1.85 -11.64 -19.68
CA PHE A 91 -1.89 -11.81 -21.13
C PHE A 91 -1.21 -13.11 -21.64
N ALA A 92 -0.76 -13.99 -20.73
CA ALA A 92 -0.05 -15.24 -21.06
C ALA A 92 -0.87 -16.48 -20.75
#